data_AF-A0AAD0PQE9-F1
#
_entry.id   AF-A0AAD0PQE9-F1
#
_cell.length_a   1.000
_cell.length_b   1.000
_cell.length_c   1.000
_cell.angle_alpha   90.00
_cell.angle_beta   90.00
_cell.angle_gamma   90.00
#
_symmetry.space_group_name_H-M   'P 1'
#
loop_
_entity.id
_entity.type
_entity.pdbx_description
1 polymer ?
#
loop_
_entity_poly.entity_id
_entity_poly.type
_entity_poly.pdbx_seq_one_letter_code
_entity_poly.pdbx_strand_id
1 'polypeptide(L)'
;MQRLLNARHELSEVAGLPRDVHSFISSNSAPADLRDRHNTLFRNTQTVLDAVDIHDRSVRGDISAISSTTSDQLMSSIQSLKSKWDGFRRELQQAMPARASSEHYRIAEQPGGSMQLSSLTPSPYRN
;
A
#
# COMPACT_ATOMS: atom_id res chain seq x y z
N MET A 1 15.03 14.45 4.58
CA MET A 1 14.65 13.94 3.25
C MET A 1 14.57 12.41 3.17
N GLN A 2 15.59 11.64 3.59
CA GLN A 2 15.55 10.16 3.57
C GLN A 2 14.31 9.52 4.24
N ARG A 3 13.87 10.05 5.40
CA ARG A 3 12.68 9.54 6.10
C ARG A 3 11.39 9.68 5.29
N LEU A 4 11.25 10.77 4.54
CA LEU A 4 10.06 11.04 3.72
C LEU A 4 10.01 10.13 2.48
N LEU A 5 11.17 9.87 1.87
CA LEU A 5 11.28 8.91 0.76
C LEU A 5 11.02 7.46 1.22
N ASN A 6 11.47 7.08 2.42
CA ASN A 6 11.13 5.78 2.99
C ASN A 6 9.63 5.66 3.24
N ALA A 7 9.01 6.67 3.85
CA ALA A 7 7.57 6.69 4.10
C ALA A 7 6.75 6.66 2.79
N ARG A 8 7.23 7.32 1.73
CA ARG A 8 6.67 7.23 0.37
C ARG A 8 6.69 5.80 -0.16
N HIS A 9 7.83 5.10 0.01
CA HIS A 9 7.97 3.71 -0.43
C HIS A 9 7.01 2.80 0.33
N GLU A 10 6.99 2.89 1.66
CA GLU A 10 6.08 2.11 2.51
C GLU A 10 4.61 2.36 2.15
N LEU A 11 4.22 3.62 1.86
CA LEU A 11 2.87 3.94 1.43
C LEU A 11 2.53 3.29 0.08
N SER A 12 3.47 3.28 -0.87
CA SER A 12 3.29 2.63 -2.17
C SER A 12 3.13 1.11 -2.03
N GLU A 13 3.86 0.49 -1.11
CA GLU A 13 3.71 -0.95 -0.81
C GLU A 13 2.37 -1.26 -0.15
N VAL A 14 1.92 -0.40 0.79
CA VAL A 14 0.63 -0.57 1.48
C VAL A 14 -0.56 -0.33 0.55
N ALA A 15 -0.45 0.65 -0.34
CA ALA A 15 -1.46 0.93 -1.37
C ALA A 15 -1.47 -0.12 -2.50
N GLY A 16 -0.41 -0.94 -2.60
CA GLY A 16 -0.33 -2.07 -3.51
C GLY A 16 -1.28 -3.19 -3.09
N LEU A 17 -2.44 -3.27 -3.73
CA LEU A 17 -3.37 -4.39 -3.54
C LEU A 17 -2.95 -5.59 -4.39
N PRO A 18 -3.04 -6.83 -3.87
CA PRO A 18 -2.84 -8.04 -4.66
C PRO A 18 -3.82 -8.10 -5.83
N ARG A 19 -3.40 -8.74 -6.93
CA ARG A 19 -4.16 -8.80 -8.18
C ARG A 19 -5.58 -9.35 -8.00
N ASP A 20 -5.76 -10.37 -7.16
CA ASP A 20 -7.05 -10.98 -6.86
C ASP A 20 -8.00 -10.01 -6.14
N VAL A 21 -7.44 -9.15 -5.30
CA VAL A 21 -8.16 -8.10 -4.58
C VAL A 21 -8.64 -7.03 -5.52
N HIS A 22 -7.73 -6.59 -6.39
CA HIS A 22 -8.08 -5.64 -7.43
C HIS A 22 -9.14 -6.22 -8.37
N SER A 23 -9.07 -7.51 -8.70
CA SER A 23 -10.08 -8.21 -9.49
C SER A 23 -11.44 -8.24 -8.78
N PHE A 24 -11.48 -8.51 -7.47
CA PHE A 24 -12.72 -8.51 -6.68
C PHE A 24 -13.34 -7.11 -6.58
N ILE A 25 -12.53 -6.08 -6.26
CA ILE A 25 -13.00 -4.69 -6.19
C ILE A 25 -13.50 -4.24 -7.57
N SER A 26 -12.77 -4.55 -8.64
CA SER A 26 -13.15 -4.18 -10.00
C SER A 26 -14.34 -4.98 -10.53
N SER A 27 -14.61 -6.16 -9.96
CA SER A 27 -15.75 -7.00 -10.36
C SER A 27 -17.04 -6.47 -9.78
N ASN A 28 -18.17 -6.75 -10.45
CA ASN A 28 -19.47 -6.29 -9.97
C ASN A 28 -19.90 -6.89 -8.59
N SER A 29 -19.08 -7.79 -8.04
CA SER A 29 -19.25 -8.48 -6.77
C SER A 29 -18.89 -7.65 -5.54
N ALA A 30 -18.04 -6.62 -5.66
CA ALA A 30 -17.73 -5.75 -4.52
C ALA A 30 -18.85 -4.73 -4.27
N PRO A 31 -19.16 -4.35 -3.02
CA PRO A 31 -20.10 -3.27 -2.73
C PRO A 31 -19.66 -1.95 -3.40
N ALA A 32 -20.62 -1.16 -3.90
CA ALA A 32 -20.33 0.12 -4.55
C ALA A 32 -19.53 1.07 -3.63
N ASP A 33 -19.87 1.10 -2.33
CA ASP A 33 -19.17 1.88 -1.30
C ASP A 33 -17.70 1.46 -1.17
N LEU A 34 -17.40 0.16 -1.25
CA LEU A 34 -16.04 -0.37 -1.18
C LEU A 34 -15.20 0.07 -2.40
N ARG A 35 -15.82 0.07 -3.59
CA ARG A 35 -15.16 0.55 -4.82
C ARG A 35 -14.88 2.05 -4.77
N ASP A 36 -15.85 2.84 -4.29
CA ASP A 36 -15.69 4.28 -4.19
C ASP A 36 -14.60 4.65 -3.17
N ARG A 37 -14.61 4.01 -1.99
CA ARG A 37 -13.55 4.15 -0.98
C ARG A 37 -12.18 3.79 -1.54
N HIS A 38 -12.06 2.67 -2.26
CA HIS A 38 -10.81 2.29 -2.92
C HIS A 38 -10.33 3.37 -3.89
N ASN A 39 -11.19 3.83 -4.79
CA ASN A 39 -10.83 4.85 -5.79
C ASN A 39 -10.43 6.17 -5.12
N THR A 40 -11.14 6.58 -4.08
CA THR A 40 -10.84 7.78 -3.30
C THR A 40 -9.49 7.65 -2.59
N LEU A 41 -9.21 6.52 -1.94
CA LEU A 41 -7.92 6.26 -1.29
C LEU A 41 -6.77 6.22 -2.29
N PHE A 42 -6.97 5.57 -3.43
CA PHE A 42 -5.99 5.48 -4.50
C PHE A 42 -5.63 6.87 -5.06
N ARG A 43 -6.64 7.68 -5.39
CA ARG A 43 -6.44 9.06 -5.87
C ARG A 43 -5.70 9.92 -4.85
N ASN A 44 -6.13 9.91 -3.59
CA ASN A 44 -5.49 10.67 -2.53
C ASN A 44 -4.03 10.22 -2.32
N THR A 45 -3.77 8.92 -2.45
CA THR A 45 -2.40 8.37 -2.37
C THR A 45 -1.54 8.90 -3.50
N GLN A 46 -2.01 8.85 -4.75
CA GLN A 46 -1.27 9.40 -5.90
C GLN A 46 -0.95 10.88 -5.71
N THR A 47 -1.93 11.69 -5.29
CA THR A 47 -1.72 13.12 -5.03
C THR A 47 -0.64 13.38 -3.98
N VAL A 48 -0.59 12.60 -2.90
CA VAL A 48 0.45 12.74 -1.87
C VAL A 48 1.82 12.28 -2.37
N LEU A 49 1.89 11.19 -3.13
CA LEU A 49 3.15 10.72 -3.72
C LEU A 49 3.73 11.76 -4.71
N ASP A 50 2.88 12.34 -5.56
CA ASP A 50 3.28 13.41 -6.48
C ASP A 50 3.77 14.65 -5.72
N ALA A 51 3.09 15.03 -4.63
CA ALA A 51 3.51 16.16 -3.79
C ALA A 51 4.87 15.91 -3.11
N VAL A 52 5.15 14.66 -2.71
CA VAL A 52 6.47 14.26 -2.18
C VAL A 52 7.55 14.37 -3.26
N ASP A 53 7.27 13.93 -4.48
CA ASP A 53 8.24 13.99 -5.59
C ASP A 53 8.53 15.45 -5.99
N ILE A 54 7.50 16.31 -6.02
CA ILE A 54 7.67 17.76 -6.24
C ILE A 54 8.48 18.38 -5.10
N HIS A 55 8.20 18.02 -3.85
CA HIS A 55 8.94 18.53 -2.69
C HIS A 55 10.41 18.10 -2.72
N ASP A 56 10.69 16.83 -3.03
CA ASP A 56 12.06 16.31 -3.15
C ASP A 56 12.84 17.05 -4.25
N ARG A 57 12.23 17.23 -5.43
CA ARG A 57 12.83 17.97 -6.54
C ARG A 57 13.06 19.45 -6.22
N SER A 58 12.14 20.07 -5.48
CA SER A 58 12.27 21.45 -4.99
C SER A 58 13.44 21.58 -3.99
N VAL A 59 13.55 20.66 -3.03
CA VAL A 59 14.64 20.63 -2.03
C VAL A 59 16.00 20.38 -2.67
N ARG A 60 16.06 19.57 -3.74
CA ARG A 60 17.29 19.34 -4.53
C ARG A 60 17.69 20.54 -5.39
N GLY A 61 16.83 21.54 -5.53
CA GLY A 61 17.05 22.71 -6.39
C GLY A 61 16.82 22.43 -7.88
N ASP A 62 16.22 21.29 -8.23
CA ASP A 62 15.96 20.89 -9.61
C ASP A 62 14.76 21.64 -10.23
N ILE A 63 13.92 22.28 -9.41
CA ILE A 63 12.80 23.11 -9.86
C ILE A 63 12.68 24.39 -9.03
N SER A 64 12.42 25.51 -9.68
CA SER A 64 12.14 26.81 -9.03
C SER A 64 10.77 26.88 -8.36
N ALA A 65 9.97 25.82 -8.44
CA ALA A 65 8.69 25.74 -7.75
C ALA A 65 8.92 25.58 -6.24
N ILE A 66 8.45 26.55 -5.46
CA ILE A 66 8.45 26.48 -4.00
C ILE A 66 7.40 25.44 -3.62
N SER A 67 7.82 24.32 -3.03
CA SER A 67 6.86 23.42 -2.42
C SER A 67 6.19 24.14 -1.26
N SER A 68 4.88 24.41 -1.38
CA SER A 68 4.08 25.03 -0.30
C SER A 68 3.85 24.09 0.87
N THR A 69 4.20 22.81 0.71
CA THR A 69 3.95 21.74 1.69
C THR A 69 5.25 21.38 2.39
N THR A 70 5.23 21.32 3.72
CA THR A 70 6.40 20.94 4.50
C THR A 70 6.58 19.43 4.58
N SER A 71 7.81 18.99 4.87
CA SER A 71 8.10 17.56 5.10
C SER A 71 7.21 16.96 6.20
N ASP A 72 6.90 17.68 7.28
CA ASP A 72 6.01 17.21 8.35
C ASP A 72 4.55 17.06 7.90
N GLN A 73 4.05 17.99 7.07
CA GLN A 73 2.70 17.89 6.51
C GLN A 73 2.57 16.68 5.57
N LEU A 74 3.58 16.44 4.74
CA LEU A 74 3.63 15.27 3.86
C LEU A 74 3.73 13.98 4.68
N MET A 75 4.58 13.95 5.70
CA MET A 75 4.71 12.80 6.60
C MET A 75 3.39 12.49 7.31
N SER A 76 2.70 13.50 7.85
CA SER A 76 1.40 13.36 8.48
C SER A 76 0.34 12.82 7.51
N SER A 77 0.35 13.32 6.27
CA SER A 77 -0.54 12.86 5.20
C SER A 77 -0.29 11.39 4.84
N ILE A 78 0.98 10.99 4.74
CA ILE A 78 1.38 9.60 4.50
C ILE A 78 0.91 8.70 5.64
N GLN A 79 1.13 9.07 6.90
CA GLN A 79 0.72 8.26 8.06
C GLN A 79 -0.81 8.13 8.14
N SER A 80 -1.54 9.21 7.83
CA SER A 80 -3.00 9.20 7.73
C SER A 80 -3.47 8.23 6.65
N LEU A 81 -2.87 8.28 5.47
CA LEU A 81 -3.21 7.36 4.37
C LEU A 81 -2.86 5.90 4.70
N LYS A 82 -1.70 5.63 5.32
CA LYS A 82 -1.36 4.27 5.79
C LYS A 82 -2.44 3.72 6.73
N SER A 83 -2.89 4.53 7.70
CA SER A 83 -3.96 4.14 8.63
C SER A 83 -5.29 3.87 7.91
N LYS A 84 -5.64 4.68 6.90
CA LYS A 84 -6.85 4.48 6.10
C LYS A 84 -6.78 3.22 5.23
N TRP A 85 -5.62 2.94 4.64
CA TRP A 85 -5.39 1.70 3.89
C TRP A 85 -5.44 0.45 4.78
N ASP A 86 -4.92 0.52 6.01
CA ASP A 86 -5.04 -0.57 6.99
C ASP A 86 -6.52 -0.84 7.34
N GLY A 87 -7.28 0.23 7.64
CA GLY A 87 -8.72 0.12 7.88
C GLY A 87 -9.47 -0.47 6.69
N PHE A 88 -9.19 0.02 5.48
CA PHE A 88 -9.79 -0.50 4.25
C PHE A 88 -9.46 -1.97 4.01
N ARG A 89 -8.22 -2.41 4.30
CA ARG A 89 -7.82 -3.82 4.20
C ARG A 89 -8.61 -4.71 5.16
N ARG A 90 -8.85 -4.27 6.40
CA ARG A 90 -9.68 -5.01 7.36
C ARG A 90 -11.13 -5.12 6.90
N GLU A 91 -11.71 -4.01 6.43
CA GLU A 91 -13.06 -4.01 5.85
C GLU A 91 -13.16 -4.95 4.64
N LEU A 92 -12.14 -4.95 3.80
CA LEU A 92 -12.08 -5.79 2.61
C LEU A 92 -11.93 -7.28 2.98
N GLN A 93 -11.10 -7.62 3.96
CA GLN A 93 -11.00 -8.98 4.49
C GLN A 93 -12.34 -9.49 5.06
N GLN A 94 -13.15 -8.62 5.66
CA GLN A 94 -14.49 -8.96 6.15
C GLN A 94 -15.51 -9.09 5.02
N ALA A 95 -15.40 -8.29 3.97
CA ALA A 95 -16.30 -8.31 2.81
C ALA A 95 -15.99 -9.42 1.81
N MET A 96 -14.74 -9.90 1.78
CA MET A 96 -14.34 -11.01 0.91
C MET A 96 -14.84 -12.36 1.47
N PRO A 97 -15.48 -13.20 0.65
CA PRO A 97 -15.85 -14.54 1.07
C PRO A 97 -14.59 -15.38 1.33
N ALA A 98 -14.64 -16.27 2.35
CA ALA A 98 -13.52 -17.08 2.85
C ALA A 98 -12.68 -17.82 1.77
N ARG A 99 -13.24 -18.05 0.57
CA ARG A 99 -12.53 -18.61 -0.59
C ARG A 99 -11.44 -17.70 -1.17
N ALA A 100 -11.52 -16.38 -1.02
CA ALA A 100 -10.45 -15.43 -1.40
C ALA A 100 -9.43 -15.23 -0.26
N SER A 101 -9.83 -15.53 0.98
CA SER A 101 -9.06 -15.29 2.21
C SER A 101 -7.99 -16.36 2.49
N SER A 102 -7.90 -17.42 1.69
CA SER A 102 -7.26 -18.66 2.14
C SER A 102 -5.73 -18.72 1.97
N GLU A 103 -5.07 -17.94 1.09
CA GLU A 103 -3.59 -18.05 0.95
C GLU A 103 -2.83 -16.73 0.78
N HIS A 104 -3.39 -15.70 0.13
CA HIS A 104 -2.61 -14.49 -0.24
C HIS A 104 -2.86 -13.25 0.62
N TYR A 105 -3.90 -13.26 1.46
CA TYR A 105 -4.26 -12.14 2.34
C TYR A 105 -3.72 -12.29 3.77
N ARG A 106 -2.88 -13.31 4.02
CA ARG A 106 -1.98 -13.30 5.16
C ARG A 106 -0.96 -12.21 4.86
N ILE A 107 -1.33 -11.03 5.33
CA ILE A 107 -0.48 -9.91 5.72
C ILE A 107 0.97 -10.38 5.66
N ALA A 108 1.74 -9.82 4.72
CA ALA A 108 3.15 -9.64 4.95
C ALA A 108 3.25 -8.82 6.23
N GLU A 109 3.13 -9.51 7.37
CA GLU A 109 3.53 -9.01 8.66
C GLU A 109 5.01 -8.72 8.40
N GLN A 110 5.31 -7.45 8.16
CA GLN A 110 6.66 -6.96 8.39
C GLN A 110 6.74 -6.68 9.88
N PRO A 111 7.22 -7.61 10.73
CA PRO A 111 8.18 -7.18 11.71
C PRO A 111 9.48 -6.96 10.95
N GLY A 112 10.15 -5.83 11.15
CA GLY A 112 11.52 -5.68 10.68
C GLY A 112 12.35 -6.88 11.18
N GLY A 113 12.87 -7.70 10.25
CA GLY A 113 13.77 -8.79 10.60
C GLY A 113 13.60 -10.04 9.75
N SER A 114 14.65 -10.32 8.97
CA SER A 114 15.02 -11.63 8.38
C SER A 114 14.14 -12.18 7.25
N MET A 115 14.56 -11.85 6.02
CA MET A 115 14.56 -12.81 4.93
C MET A 115 15.29 -14.08 5.38
N GLN A 116 14.59 -15.22 5.40
CA GLN A 116 15.21 -16.50 5.09
C GLN A 116 14.21 -17.34 4.29
N LEU A 117 14.33 -17.23 2.96
CA LEU A 117 13.94 -18.28 2.04
C LEU A 117 14.86 -19.48 2.29
N SER A 118 14.34 -20.50 2.97
CA SER A 118 14.91 -21.83 3.10
C SER A 118 13.71 -22.75 3.35
N SER A 119 13.44 -23.81 2.62
CA SER A 119 14.21 -24.55 1.63
C SER A 119 13.24 -25.52 0.95
N LEU A 120 13.52 -25.79 -0.33
CA LEU A 120 13.11 -26.93 -1.15
C LEU A 120 12.44 -28.09 -0.39
N THR A 121 11.22 -28.42 -0.81
CA THR A 121 10.55 -29.69 -0.53
C THR A 121 11.38 -30.86 -1.07
N PRO A 122 11.74 -31.86 -0.25
CA PRO A 122 12.17 -33.15 -0.76
C PRO A 122 10.93 -33.97 -1.15
N SER A 123 10.93 -34.46 -2.38
CA SER A 123 9.93 -35.40 -2.93
C SER A 123 9.67 -36.59 -2.00
N PRO A 124 8.41 -36.99 -1.77
CA PRO A 124 8.10 -38.28 -1.17
C PRO A 124 7.78 -39.27 -2.30
N TYR A 125 8.56 -40.35 -2.42
CA TYR A 125 8.24 -41.70 -2.92
C TYR A 125 9.54 -42.31 -3.46
N ARG A 126 9.97 -43.55 -3.19
CA ARG A 126 9.78 -44.61 -2.17
C ARG A 126 10.62 -45.78 -2.73
N ASN A 127 11.43 -46.41 -1.88
CA ASN A 127 12.02 -47.77 -1.97
C ASN A 127 12.46 -48.32 -3.34
#